data_AF-A0A6C0K9F5-F1
#
_entry.id   AF-A0A6C0K9F5-F1
#
_cell.length_a   1.000
_cell.length_b   1.000
_cell.length_c   1.000
_cell.angle_alpha   90.00
_cell.angle_beta   90.00
_cell.angle_gamma   90.00
#
_symmetry.space_group_name_H-M   'P 1'
#
loop_
_entity.id
_entity.type
_entity.pdbx_description
1 polymer ?
#
loop_
_entity_poly.entity_id
_entity_poly.type
_entity_poly.pdbx_seq_one_letter_code
_entity_poly.pdbx_strand_id
1 'polypeptide(L)'
;MPSCPNGYVEKRDWFGFRTECIRSRTKRARKSANVSTKKNRAGVYIPSIKSLARMACPPGMIERKAYRRKFRNSIRKKGYTVTRSGTTYRVYPKAQSATVAAACVKDSGKNGKHVPKSIGPSRKGELSKYGYSFRKTSEKRREALKKAIKAYGALGVFRKLDAVYKLSENKMPRVAEIFKQDRNWVYLKYESISKAIHGK
;
A
#
# COMPACT_ATOMS: atom_id res chain seq x y z
N MET A 1 -18.05 -27.19 -41.21
CA MET A 1 -18.02 -25.73 -40.91
C MET A 1 -17.75 -25.02 -42.23
N PRO A 2 -18.71 -24.29 -42.80
CA PRO A 2 -18.54 -23.71 -44.13
C PRO A 2 -17.49 -22.59 -44.08
N SER A 3 -16.32 -22.85 -44.69
CA SER A 3 -15.29 -21.85 -44.94
C SER A 3 -15.79 -20.86 -45.99
N CYS A 4 -15.60 -19.56 -45.78
CA CYS A 4 -16.00 -18.54 -46.76
C CYS A 4 -15.33 -18.80 -48.14
N PRO A 5 -16.04 -18.56 -49.25
CA PRO A 5 -15.48 -18.73 -50.60
C PRO A 5 -14.33 -17.74 -50.87
N ASN A 6 -13.47 -18.09 -51.83
CA ASN A 6 -12.31 -17.29 -52.20
C ASN A 6 -12.68 -15.83 -52.50
N GLY A 7 -11.97 -14.90 -51.85
CA GLY A 7 -12.22 -13.45 -51.96
C GLY A 7 -13.16 -12.88 -50.89
N TYR A 8 -13.65 -13.69 -49.95
CA TYR A 8 -14.46 -13.27 -48.81
C TYR A 8 -13.73 -13.54 -47.48
N VAL A 9 -14.01 -12.71 -46.46
CA VAL A 9 -13.45 -12.84 -45.11
C VAL A 9 -14.60 -13.00 -44.11
N GLU A 10 -14.43 -13.88 -43.14
CA GLU A 10 -15.38 -14.09 -42.05
C GLU A 10 -15.38 -12.85 -41.13
N LYS A 11 -16.54 -12.19 -40.99
CA LYS A 11 -16.75 -11.14 -40.00
C LYS A 11 -17.64 -11.69 -38.90
N ARG A 12 -17.12 -11.67 -37.67
CA ARG A 12 -17.90 -11.96 -36.47
C ARG A 12 -18.57 -10.70 -35.98
N ASP A 13 -19.82 -10.84 -35.55
CA ASP A 13 -20.51 -9.79 -34.84
C ASP A 13 -19.91 -9.59 -33.44
N TRP A 14 -20.30 -8.50 -32.78
CA TRP A 14 -19.72 -8.09 -31.50
C TRP A 14 -19.96 -9.10 -30.38
N PHE A 15 -21.00 -9.93 -30.53
CA PHE A 15 -21.37 -10.98 -29.59
C PHE A 15 -20.85 -12.37 -29.99
N GLY A 16 -20.24 -12.51 -31.18
CA GLY A 16 -19.55 -13.72 -31.63
C GLY A 16 -20.46 -14.89 -32.02
N PHE A 17 -21.77 -14.65 -32.16
CA PHE A 17 -22.77 -15.69 -32.42
C PHE A 17 -23.16 -15.80 -33.89
N ARG A 18 -22.89 -14.78 -34.72
CA ARG A 18 -23.13 -14.85 -36.18
C ARG A 18 -21.85 -14.56 -36.97
N THR A 19 -21.60 -15.42 -37.95
CA THR A 19 -20.50 -15.30 -38.90
C THR A 19 -21.07 -15.00 -40.27
N GLU A 20 -20.70 -13.85 -40.84
CA GLU A 20 -21.10 -13.46 -42.19
C GLU A 20 -19.85 -13.29 -43.06
N CYS A 21 -19.89 -13.81 -44.29
CA CYS A 21 -18.78 -13.69 -45.23
C CYS A 21 -18.89 -12.37 -46.00
N ILE A 22 -17.92 -11.47 -45.83
CA ILE A 22 -17.91 -10.16 -46.50
C ILE A 22 -16.78 -10.11 -47.52
N ARG A 23 -17.08 -9.53 -48.70
CA ARG A 23 -16.12 -9.42 -49.81
C ARG A 23 -14.89 -8.63 -49.38
N SER A 24 -13.71 -9.23 -49.51
CA SER A 24 -12.44 -8.59 -49.17
C SER A 24 -12.23 -7.37 -50.06
N ARG A 25 -12.22 -6.17 -49.46
CA ARG A 25 -11.98 -4.92 -50.19
C ARG A 25 -10.51 -4.70 -50.56
N THR A 26 -9.60 -5.54 -50.08
CA THR A 26 -8.15 -5.37 -50.29
C THR A 26 -7.66 -6.27 -51.43
N LYS A 27 -7.23 -5.67 -52.54
CA LYS A 27 -6.59 -6.36 -53.69
C LYS A 27 -5.17 -6.87 -53.42
N ARG A 28 -4.70 -6.91 -52.16
CA ARG A 28 -3.32 -7.28 -51.84
C ARG A 28 -3.28 -8.57 -51.04
N ALA A 29 -2.71 -9.61 -51.64
CA ALA A 29 -2.27 -10.80 -50.94
C ALA A 29 -1.37 -10.39 -49.77
N ARG A 30 -1.66 -10.90 -48.56
CA ARG A 30 -0.79 -10.74 -47.40
C ARG A 30 0.52 -11.47 -47.68
N LYS A 31 1.50 -10.80 -48.29
CA LYS A 31 2.89 -11.23 -48.18
C LYS A 31 3.23 -11.16 -46.69
N SER A 32 3.58 -12.28 -46.07
CA SER A 32 4.17 -12.30 -44.73
C SER A 32 5.47 -11.53 -44.79
N ALA A 33 5.39 -10.22 -44.61
CA ALA A 33 6.57 -9.43 -44.31
C ALA A 33 7.09 -9.97 -42.98
N ASN A 34 8.26 -10.60 -43.00
CA ASN A 34 9.09 -10.76 -41.83
C ASN A 34 9.21 -9.36 -41.20
N VAL A 35 8.40 -9.10 -40.19
CA VAL A 35 8.53 -7.91 -39.35
C VAL A 35 9.82 -8.13 -38.57
N SER A 36 10.94 -7.76 -39.19
CA SER A 36 12.15 -7.47 -38.45
C SER A 36 11.82 -6.29 -37.56
N THR A 37 11.38 -6.59 -36.33
CA THR A 37 11.31 -5.60 -35.27
C THR A 37 12.74 -5.13 -35.04
N LYS A 38 13.13 -4.02 -35.69
CA LYS A 38 14.23 -3.19 -35.23
C LYS A 38 13.89 -2.80 -33.79
N LYS A 39 14.40 -3.58 -32.83
CA LYS A 39 14.34 -3.24 -31.42
C LYS A 39 15.12 -1.93 -31.30
N ASN A 40 14.39 -0.82 -31.20
CA ASN A 40 14.92 0.42 -30.68
C ASN A 40 15.41 0.12 -29.26
N ARG A 41 16.67 -0.31 -29.15
CA ARG A 41 17.42 -0.28 -27.90
C ARG A 41 17.72 1.19 -27.59
N ALA A 42 16.67 1.96 -27.31
CA ALA A 42 16.82 3.10 -26.40
C ALA A 42 17.40 2.48 -25.13
N GLY A 43 18.68 2.72 -24.89
CA GLY A 43 19.44 2.06 -23.83
C GLY A 43 18.66 2.10 -22.54
N VAL A 44 18.30 0.93 -22.02
CA VAL A 44 17.78 0.82 -20.67
C VAL A 44 18.94 1.29 -19.78
N TYR A 45 18.87 2.53 -19.33
CA TYR A 45 19.81 3.05 -18.34
C TYR A 45 19.55 2.28 -17.06
N ILE A 46 20.33 1.22 -16.84
CA ILE A 46 20.37 0.52 -15.56
C ILE A 46 21.31 1.34 -14.67
N PRO A 47 20.79 2.05 -13.65
CA PRO A 47 21.63 2.83 -12.75
C PRO A 47 22.65 1.94 -12.05
N SER A 48 23.85 2.46 -11.79
CA SER A 48 24.89 1.71 -11.08
C SER A 48 24.45 1.30 -9.68
N ILE A 49 25.02 0.23 -9.14
CA ILE A 49 24.74 -0.24 -7.77
C ILE A 49 25.01 0.87 -6.73
N LYS A 50 25.99 1.76 -7.00
CA LYS A 50 26.26 2.94 -6.16
C LYS A 50 25.16 4.00 -6.24
N SER A 51 24.51 4.21 -7.38
CA SER A 51 23.37 5.14 -7.47
C SER A 51 22.09 4.54 -6.87
N LEU A 52 21.93 3.21 -6.90
CA LEU A 52 20.89 2.50 -6.14
C LEU A 52 21.10 2.60 -4.62
N ALA A 53 22.34 2.46 -4.14
CA ALA A 53 22.68 2.59 -2.72
C ALA A 53 22.52 4.04 -2.18
N ARG A 54 22.74 5.07 -3.02
CA ARG A 54 22.49 6.48 -2.68
C ARG A 54 21.00 6.84 -2.59
N MET A 55 20.10 6.03 -3.14
CA MET A 55 18.64 6.21 -3.07
C MET A 55 18.01 5.47 -1.89
N ALA A 56 18.70 4.50 -1.28
CA ALA A 56 18.18 3.75 -0.16
C ALA A 56 18.34 4.55 1.14
N CYS A 57 17.24 5.14 1.62
CA CYS A 57 17.22 5.80 2.92
C CYS A 57 17.58 4.81 4.05
N PRO A 58 18.22 5.29 5.14
CA PRO A 58 18.54 4.44 6.28
C PRO A 58 17.27 3.80 6.88
N PRO A 59 17.40 2.69 7.61
CA PRO A 59 16.25 2.01 8.21
C PRO A 59 15.43 2.97 9.10
N GLY A 60 14.11 2.96 8.92
CA GLY A 60 13.18 3.89 9.58
C GLY A 60 12.97 5.23 8.87
N MET A 61 13.66 5.47 7.75
CA MET A 61 13.43 6.60 6.85
C MET A 61 12.91 6.14 5.49
N ILE A 62 12.12 7.00 4.85
CA ILE A 62 11.59 6.81 3.50
C ILE A 62 12.08 7.91 2.58
N GLU A 63 12.31 7.56 1.32
CA GLU A 63 12.65 8.53 0.29
C GLU A 63 11.41 9.35 -0.07
N ARG A 64 11.44 10.64 0.25
CA ARG A 64 10.42 11.57 -0.22
C ARG A 64 10.83 12.07 -1.59
N LYS A 65 10.03 11.77 -2.62
CA LYS A 65 10.20 12.34 -3.96
C LYS A 65 10.17 13.87 -3.93
N ALA A 66 10.93 14.48 -4.84
CA ALA A 66 10.87 15.93 -5.03
C ALA A 66 9.46 16.34 -5.49
N TYR A 67 8.96 17.45 -4.97
CA TYR A 67 7.65 17.98 -5.37
C TYR A 67 7.61 19.50 -5.27
N ARG A 68 6.71 20.11 -6.03
CA ARG A 68 6.49 21.56 -6.02
C ARG A 68 5.39 21.91 -5.02
N ARG A 69 5.74 22.64 -3.95
CA ARG A 69 4.76 23.17 -3.01
C ARG A 69 4.28 24.54 -3.47
N LYS A 70 2.96 24.75 -3.52
CA LYS A 70 2.36 26.07 -3.80
C LYS A 70 2.04 26.78 -2.49
N PHE A 71 2.35 28.07 -2.41
CA PHE A 71 1.98 28.90 -1.27
C PHE A 71 0.59 29.49 -1.47
N ARG A 72 -0.29 29.36 -0.47
CA ARG A 72 -1.58 30.04 -0.48
C ARG A 72 -1.39 31.55 -0.36
N ASN A 73 -2.28 32.33 -0.97
CA ASN A 73 -2.25 33.80 -0.89
C ASN A 73 -2.29 34.31 0.55
N SER A 74 -3.00 33.62 1.44
CA SER A 74 -3.01 33.93 2.88
C SER A 74 -1.64 33.83 3.53
N ILE A 75 -0.85 32.80 3.20
CA ILE A 75 0.52 32.62 3.73
C ILE A 75 1.47 33.66 3.13
N ARG A 76 1.27 34.08 1.89
CA ARG A 76 2.08 35.15 1.27
C ARG A 76 1.83 36.50 1.94
N LYS A 77 0.58 36.83 2.27
CA LYS A 77 0.20 38.08 2.94
C LYS A 77 0.52 38.06 4.44
N LYS A 78 0.16 36.99 5.15
CA LYS A 78 0.30 36.89 6.62
C LYS A 78 1.67 36.37 7.05
N GLY A 79 2.42 35.70 6.19
CA GLY A 79 3.69 35.04 6.56
C GLY A 79 3.48 33.80 7.43
N TYR A 80 4.56 33.06 7.68
CA TYR A 80 4.60 31.92 8.60
C TYR A 80 5.82 32.02 9.51
N THR A 81 5.74 31.44 10.71
CA THR A 81 6.82 31.47 11.68
C THR A 81 7.79 30.32 11.46
N VAL A 82 9.09 30.60 11.58
CA VAL A 82 10.15 29.59 11.60
C VAL A 82 11.10 29.90 12.74
N THR A 83 11.49 28.87 13.48
CA THR A 83 12.49 28.98 14.54
C THR A 83 13.84 28.55 13.97
N ARG A 84 14.84 29.42 14.07
CA ARG A 84 16.22 29.16 13.64
C ARG A 84 17.14 29.58 14.78
N SER A 85 17.94 28.64 15.27
CA SER A 85 18.90 28.88 16.37
C SER A 85 18.25 29.57 17.59
N GLY A 86 17.09 29.07 18.02
CA GLY A 86 16.36 29.61 19.19
C GLY A 86 15.55 30.88 18.95
N THR A 87 15.82 31.63 17.88
CA THR A 87 15.07 32.84 17.53
C THR A 87 13.92 32.53 16.58
N THR A 88 12.74 33.12 16.83
CA THR A 88 11.56 32.94 15.97
C THR A 88 11.41 34.10 15.00
N TYR A 89 11.42 33.79 13.71
CA TYR A 89 11.29 34.74 12.61
C TYR A 89 9.95 34.57 11.90
N ARG A 90 9.36 35.66 11.43
CA ARG A 90 8.19 35.63 10.56
C ARG A 90 8.62 35.82 9.10
N VAL A 91 8.42 34.79 8.28
CA VAL A 91 8.88 34.74 6.89
C VAL A 91 7.72 34.91 5.93
N TYR A 92 7.90 35.79 4.94
CA TYR A 92 6.94 36.08 3.89
C TYR A 92 7.47 35.54 2.54
N PRO A 93 6.87 34.48 1.98
CA PRO A 93 7.32 33.93 0.71
C PRO A 93 6.99 34.87 -0.46
N LYS A 94 8.02 35.32 -1.18
CA LYS A 94 7.87 36.17 -2.37
C LYS A 94 7.28 35.39 -3.55
N ALA A 95 7.80 34.18 -3.80
CA ALA A 95 7.37 33.31 -4.87
C ALA A 95 6.03 32.61 -4.58
N GLN A 96 5.28 32.28 -5.62
CA GLN A 96 4.02 31.51 -5.52
C GLN A 96 4.25 30.03 -5.20
N SER A 97 5.44 29.50 -5.47
CA SER A 97 5.78 28.11 -5.23
C SER A 97 7.25 27.94 -4.89
N ALA A 98 7.57 26.87 -4.18
CA ALA A 98 8.94 26.42 -3.97
C ALA A 98 9.06 24.93 -4.35
N THR A 99 10.19 24.56 -4.93
CA THR A 99 10.52 23.15 -5.15
C THR A 99 11.14 22.58 -3.88
N VAL A 100 10.58 21.48 -3.39
CA VAL A 100 11.13 20.75 -2.24
C VAL A 100 11.94 19.59 -2.81
N ALA A 101 13.26 19.62 -2.60
CA ALA A 101 14.17 18.58 -3.07
C ALA A 101 13.79 17.19 -2.51
N ALA A 102 14.21 16.15 -3.22
CA ALA A 102 14.10 14.79 -2.71
C ALA A 102 15.02 14.63 -1.48
N ALA A 103 14.53 13.96 -0.44
CA ALA A 103 15.28 13.76 0.78
C ALA A 103 14.72 12.57 1.57
N CYS A 104 15.57 11.97 2.40
CA CYS A 104 15.13 10.99 3.39
C CYS A 104 14.35 11.68 4.51
N VAL A 105 13.14 11.19 4.76
CA VAL A 105 12.25 11.70 5.80
C VAL A 105 11.85 10.53 6.68
N LYS A 106 11.67 10.76 7.98
CA LYS A 106 11.17 9.73 8.91
C LYS A 106 9.87 9.11 8.39
N ASP A 107 9.78 7.79 8.42
CA ASP A 107 8.51 7.12 8.13
C ASP A 107 7.50 7.44 9.23
N SER A 108 6.32 7.87 8.83
CA SER A 108 5.22 8.22 9.74
C SER A 108 4.06 7.23 9.64
N GLY A 109 4.21 6.13 8.89
CA GLY A 109 3.19 5.10 8.74
C GLY A 109 1.91 5.61 8.06
N LYS A 110 2.00 6.67 7.26
CA LYS A 110 0.85 7.25 6.54
C LYS A 110 0.55 6.42 5.29
N ASN A 111 -0.70 6.02 5.13
CA ASN A 111 -1.19 5.31 3.95
C ASN A 111 -0.77 6.03 2.66
N GLY A 112 -0.23 5.28 1.70
CA GLY A 112 0.12 5.78 0.36
C GLY A 112 1.57 6.21 0.14
N LYS A 113 2.46 6.07 1.14
CA LYS A 113 3.91 6.29 0.95
C LYS A 113 4.72 5.00 0.76
N HIS A 114 4.11 3.84 0.98
CA HIS A 114 4.69 2.50 0.87
C HIS A 114 3.87 1.66 -0.12
N VAL A 115 4.44 0.55 -0.61
CA VAL A 115 3.65 -0.56 -1.18
C VAL A 115 2.60 -0.94 -0.14
N PRO A 116 1.30 -0.96 -0.48
CA PRO A 116 0.25 -1.06 0.51
C PRO A 116 0.33 -2.41 1.24
N LYS A 117 0.89 -2.44 2.46
CA LYS A 117 0.39 -3.33 3.52
C LYS A 117 -0.94 -2.75 4.02
N SER A 118 -1.89 -2.59 3.10
CA SER A 118 -3.22 -2.10 3.42
C SER A 118 -3.96 -3.22 4.11
N ILE A 119 -3.84 -3.29 5.43
CA ILE A 119 -4.79 -4.01 6.26
C ILE A 119 -6.14 -3.32 5.98
N GLY A 120 -7.08 -4.06 5.39
CA GLY A 120 -8.41 -3.54 5.07
C GLY A 120 -9.06 -2.89 6.29
N PRO A 121 -10.05 -2.00 6.08
CA PRO A 121 -10.71 -1.29 7.18
C PRO A 121 -11.24 -2.28 8.21
N SER A 122 -10.60 -2.34 9.38
CA SER A 122 -11.08 -3.15 10.50
C SER A 122 -12.27 -2.45 11.15
N ARG A 123 -13.33 -3.20 11.48
CA ARG A 123 -14.49 -2.65 12.16
C ARG A 123 -14.04 -2.13 13.54
N LYS A 124 -14.37 -0.88 13.84
CA LYS A 124 -13.99 -0.25 15.11
C LYS A 124 -14.71 -0.94 16.27
N GLY A 125 -14.00 -1.16 17.37
CA GLY A 125 -14.60 -1.54 18.65
C GLY A 125 -14.91 -3.02 18.88
N GLU A 126 -14.50 -3.92 17.97
CA GLU A 126 -14.84 -5.36 18.11
C GLU A 126 -14.29 -6.02 19.37
N LEU A 127 -13.05 -5.70 19.76
CA LEU A 127 -12.47 -6.18 21.03
C LEU A 127 -12.99 -5.37 22.23
N SER A 128 -13.29 -4.08 22.02
CA SER A 128 -13.82 -3.20 23.06
C SER A 128 -15.20 -3.64 23.54
N LYS A 129 -16.02 -4.28 22.69
CA LYS A 129 -17.30 -4.90 23.07
C LYS A 129 -17.16 -5.91 24.22
N TYR A 130 -16.02 -6.59 24.31
CA TYR A 130 -15.73 -7.57 25.36
C TYR A 130 -14.98 -6.97 26.55
N GLY A 131 -14.84 -5.64 26.59
CA GLY A 131 -14.19 -4.90 27.67
C GLY A 131 -12.67 -4.76 27.50
N TYR A 132 -12.11 -5.10 26.33
CA TYR A 132 -10.67 -4.98 26.07
C TYR A 132 -10.27 -3.51 25.93
N SER A 133 -9.22 -3.11 26.66
CA SER A 133 -8.60 -1.79 26.56
C SER A 133 -7.13 -1.86 26.98
N PHE A 134 -6.24 -1.27 26.19
CA PHE A 134 -4.80 -1.24 26.47
C PHE A 134 -4.45 -0.44 27.74
N ARG A 135 -5.37 0.39 28.25
CA ARG A 135 -5.19 1.17 29.49
C ARG A 135 -5.38 0.32 30.76
N LYS A 136 -5.99 -0.86 30.65
CA LYS A 136 -6.23 -1.75 31.78
C LYS A 136 -4.99 -2.60 32.12
N THR A 137 -4.95 -3.14 33.33
CA THR A 137 -3.94 -4.11 33.77
C THR A 137 -3.96 -5.36 32.90
N SER A 138 -2.83 -6.09 32.84
CA SER A 138 -2.66 -7.29 32.01
C SER A 138 -3.73 -8.35 32.29
N GLU A 139 -4.11 -8.55 33.54
CA GLU A 139 -5.14 -9.49 33.99
C GLU A 139 -6.50 -9.16 33.36
N LYS A 140 -6.97 -7.92 33.55
CA LYS A 140 -8.26 -7.45 33.01
C LYS A 140 -8.28 -7.50 31.48
N ARG A 141 -7.14 -7.27 30.81
CA ARG A 141 -7.04 -7.44 29.35
C ARG A 141 -7.21 -8.90 28.95
N ARG A 142 -6.51 -9.82 29.62
CA ARG A 142 -6.60 -11.26 29.35
C ARG A 142 -8.00 -11.81 29.61
N GLU A 143 -8.70 -11.35 30.64
CA GLU A 143 -10.11 -11.70 30.88
C GLU A 143 -11.03 -11.27 29.74
N ALA A 144 -10.88 -10.02 29.27
CA ALA A 144 -11.62 -9.54 28.11
C ALA A 144 -11.29 -10.34 26.83
N LEU A 145 -10.02 -10.72 26.64
CA LEU A 145 -9.62 -11.58 25.53
C LEU A 145 -10.25 -12.96 25.63
N LYS A 146 -10.32 -13.59 26.81
CA LYS A 146 -11.03 -14.88 26.99
C LYS A 146 -12.49 -14.78 26.54
N LYS A 147 -13.18 -13.67 26.86
CA LYS A 147 -14.56 -13.41 26.40
C LYS A 147 -14.62 -13.25 24.88
N ALA A 148 -13.70 -12.51 24.29
CA ALA A 148 -13.63 -12.33 22.83
C ALA A 148 -13.31 -13.64 22.08
N ILE A 149 -12.44 -14.49 22.65
CA ILE A 149 -12.06 -15.78 22.07
C ILE A 149 -13.26 -16.73 21.99
N LYS A 150 -14.16 -16.71 22.99
CA LYS A 150 -15.41 -17.50 22.94
C LYS A 150 -16.30 -17.11 21.75
N ALA A 151 -16.26 -15.85 21.31
CA ALA A 151 -17.13 -15.35 20.24
C ALA A 151 -16.48 -15.41 18.84
N TYR A 152 -15.19 -15.07 18.72
CA TYR A 152 -14.50 -14.96 17.42
C TYR A 152 -13.48 -16.08 17.15
N GLY A 153 -13.22 -16.94 18.14
CA GLY A 153 -12.12 -17.90 18.11
C GLY A 153 -10.75 -17.26 18.37
N ALA A 154 -9.78 -18.09 18.74
CA ALA A 154 -8.42 -17.65 19.07
C ALA A 154 -7.71 -16.99 17.88
N LEU A 155 -7.83 -17.58 16.67
CA LEU A 155 -7.23 -17.05 15.45
C LEU A 155 -7.82 -15.68 15.06
N GLY A 156 -9.14 -15.52 15.20
CA GLY A 156 -9.83 -14.26 14.92
C GLY A 156 -9.35 -13.14 15.83
N VAL A 157 -9.23 -13.41 17.14
CA VAL A 157 -8.69 -12.45 18.12
C VAL A 157 -7.22 -12.13 17.84
N PHE A 158 -6.40 -13.13 17.53
CA PHE A 158 -4.98 -12.95 17.17
C PHE A 158 -4.82 -12.00 15.98
N ARG A 159 -5.55 -12.23 14.87
CA ARG A 159 -5.49 -11.40 13.67
C ARG A 159 -5.91 -9.96 13.95
N LYS A 160 -6.93 -9.76 14.80
CA LYS A 160 -7.38 -8.42 15.21
C LYS A 160 -6.32 -7.69 16.03
N LEU A 161 -5.69 -8.36 17.01
CA LEU A 161 -4.59 -7.78 17.78
C LEU A 161 -3.37 -7.48 16.91
N ASP A 162 -3.01 -8.39 16.00
CA ASP A 162 -1.91 -8.20 15.05
C ASP A 162 -2.13 -7.01 14.11
N ALA A 163 -3.36 -6.85 13.63
CA ALA A 163 -3.73 -5.70 12.82
C ALA A 163 -3.55 -4.38 13.58
N VAL A 164 -4.02 -4.31 14.83
CA VAL A 164 -3.90 -3.11 15.67
C VAL A 164 -2.43 -2.83 16.04
N TYR A 165 -1.64 -3.86 16.31
CA TYR A 165 -0.21 -3.75 16.54
C TYR A 165 0.49 -3.08 15.35
N LYS A 166 0.34 -3.64 14.14
CA LYS A 166 0.97 -3.10 12.91
C LYS A 166 0.55 -1.66 12.60
N LEU A 167 -0.72 -1.32 12.85
CA LEU A 167 -1.21 0.04 12.66
C LEU A 167 -0.66 1.03 13.71
N SER A 168 -0.31 0.54 14.90
CA SER A 168 0.12 1.37 16.02
C SER A 168 1.64 1.51 16.11
N GLU A 169 2.41 0.60 15.50
CA GLU A 169 3.88 0.52 15.59
C GLU A 169 4.58 1.87 15.33
N ASN A 170 4.16 2.57 14.27
CA ASN A 170 4.76 3.85 13.88
C ASN A 170 4.21 5.07 14.66
N LYS A 171 2.97 5.00 15.16
CA LYS A 171 2.30 6.15 15.79
C LYS A 171 2.45 6.16 17.31
N MET A 172 2.38 4.98 17.93
CA MET A 172 2.35 4.79 19.38
C MET A 172 3.11 3.51 19.75
N PRO A 173 4.46 3.52 19.72
CA PRO A 173 5.27 2.31 19.90
C PRO A 173 5.04 1.64 21.26
N ARG A 174 4.88 2.42 22.34
CA ARG A 174 4.58 1.90 23.69
C ARG A 174 3.28 1.09 23.72
N VAL A 175 2.25 1.56 23.00
CA VAL A 175 0.96 0.89 22.93
C VAL A 175 1.04 -0.33 22.00
N ALA A 176 1.77 -0.23 20.90
CA ALA A 176 2.03 -1.35 20.00
C ALA A 176 2.65 -2.53 20.75
N GLU A 177 3.60 -2.30 21.65
CA GLU A 177 4.22 -3.37 22.43
C GLU A 177 3.21 -4.11 23.33
N ILE A 178 2.24 -3.40 23.92
CA ILE A 178 1.15 -4.03 24.70
C ILE A 178 0.32 -4.96 23.82
N PHE A 179 -0.06 -4.50 22.62
CA PHE A 179 -0.80 -5.30 21.66
C PHE A 179 0.00 -6.53 21.19
N LYS A 180 1.31 -6.39 21.02
CA LYS A 180 2.22 -7.49 20.67
C LYS A 180 2.30 -8.53 21.79
N GLN A 181 2.41 -8.11 23.04
CA GLN A 181 2.40 -8.99 24.20
C GLN A 181 1.09 -9.76 24.33
N ASP A 182 -0.05 -9.06 24.23
CA ASP A 182 -1.37 -9.67 24.31
C ASP A 182 -1.61 -10.64 23.13
N ARG A 183 -1.18 -10.30 21.92
CA ARG A 183 -1.23 -11.18 20.74
C ARG A 183 -0.41 -12.46 20.97
N ASN A 184 0.83 -12.31 21.44
CA ASN A 184 1.72 -13.44 21.72
C ASN A 184 1.16 -14.34 22.83
N TRP A 185 0.49 -13.76 23.83
CA TRP A 185 -0.20 -14.54 24.87
C TRP A 185 -1.34 -15.39 24.29
N VAL A 186 -2.16 -14.84 23.38
CA VAL A 186 -3.22 -15.60 22.70
C VAL A 186 -2.61 -16.73 21.87
N TYR A 187 -1.53 -16.43 21.14
CA TYR A 187 -0.81 -17.41 20.33
C TYR A 187 -0.28 -18.57 21.19
N LEU A 188 0.52 -18.29 22.21
CA LEU A 188 1.12 -19.32 23.07
C LEU A 188 0.08 -20.15 23.84
N LYS A 189 -1.04 -19.54 24.24
CA LYS A 189 -2.06 -20.25 25.03
C LYS A 189 -2.97 -21.13 24.20
N TYR A 190 -3.20 -20.80 22.92
CA TYR A 190 -4.23 -21.43 22.08
C TYR A 190 -3.73 -22.02 20.76
N GLU A 191 -2.50 -21.75 20.32
CA GLU A 191 -1.93 -22.36 19.11
C GLU A 191 -1.53 -23.83 19.32
N SER A 192 -1.15 -24.20 20.56
CA SER A 192 -1.03 -25.60 20.96
C SER A 192 -2.33 -26.38 20.73
N ILE A 193 -3.48 -25.69 20.79
CA ILE A 193 -4.80 -26.26 20.55
C ILE A 193 -5.12 -26.32 19.04
N SER A 194 -4.70 -25.34 18.22
CA SER A 194 -4.95 -25.41 16.76
C SER A 194 -4.11 -26.46 16.04
N LYS A 195 -2.84 -26.69 16.46
CA LYS A 195 -2.04 -27.82 15.96
C LYS A 195 -2.59 -29.17 16.41
N ALA A 196 -3.22 -29.24 17.59
CA ALA A 196 -3.90 -30.46 18.07
C ALA A 196 -5.21 -30.76 17.33
N ILE A 197 -5.89 -29.74 16.77
CA ILE A 197 -7.17 -29.92 16.04
C ILE A 197 -6.96 -30.15 14.53
N HIS A 198 -5.84 -29.70 13.94
CA HIS A 198 -5.54 -29.87 12.50
C HIS A 198 -4.29 -30.72 12.23
N GLY A 199 -3.77 -31.40 13.25
CA GLY A 199 -2.71 -32.40 13.16
C GLY A 199 -3.25 -33.82 12.96
N LYS A 200 -4.14 -33.99 11.98
CA LYS A 200 -4.45 -35.26 11.30
C LYS A 200 -4.54 -34.97 9.81
#